data_AF-A0A2E5LZ13-F1
#
_entry.id   AF-A0A2E5LZ13-F1
#
_cell.length_a   1.000
_cell.length_b   1.000
_cell.length_c   1.000
_cell.angle_alpha   90.00
_cell.angle_beta   90.00
_cell.angle_gamma   90.00
#
_symmetry.space_group_name_H-M   'P 1'
#
loop_
_entity.id
_entity.type
_entity.pdbx_description
1 polymer ?
#
loop_
_entity_poly.entity_id
_entity_poly.type
_entity_poly.pdbx_seq_one_letter_code
_entity_poly.pdbx_strand_id
1 'polypeptide(L)'
;MIPENVLAALRQRFDTLQAPVTIDYFHQDESSLVVPGAPPSSPCPACGPTKETLEDLVGVSQKLRLVTHDFNAESQLVENWGVERVPAILLRRGGGAPPLRYYGLPAGHFFEVLIEVLSAFPAPPSPPAALSEVLNGLTETLSLIVVGSMGHPAAAQAVANAYQLALYSNKIETAVVEIETFPELVQQNGLRELPATIVAGKHGFSGVATPLSLAQFGVEAQQSDSPTAPQVAPGSSVAIGGEAGAETLSVSQDEEHEAELVDPAEESVDVAIVGGGPAGLQAALVLVRARKSVAVFDSSAPSRNAASHGVHNFIGFEGMLPEDLAKTAWEQINAVGGASLRTAEVTKVEKANDGDFVLTTAEGEKLGAHHVILAFGHLDALPDIPGVAECWGKSVISCPFCDGYEHRDRSWGLVVPSAGAKATPPLFAFNWTDNIKLFFGNGVELPEEIANALSGQGIELHQGDITSVNHEDGLISSVTLAGGENVPIETLLWSPDELPVPLVERLSRDLGLVVDNAGFIAVNQLQQTNVEGIWAAGDAIASTMALDSARSGGAVAMLIVQGWFEEPAH
;
A
#
# COMPACT_ATOMS: atom_id res chain seq x y z
N MET A 1 -21.48 0.37 13.21
CA MET A 1 -20.84 0.34 11.87
C MET A 1 -19.39 -0.08 11.90
N ILE A 2 -18.59 0.32 12.89
CA ILE A 2 -17.16 -0.06 12.97
C ILE A 2 -17.01 -1.42 13.71
N PRO A 3 -16.27 -2.40 13.16
CA PRO A 3 -16.02 -3.68 13.85
C PRO A 3 -15.31 -3.51 15.21
N GLU A 4 -15.66 -4.33 16.22
CA GLU A 4 -15.14 -4.17 17.60
C GLU A 4 -13.60 -4.29 17.69
N ASN A 5 -12.98 -5.14 16.85
CA ASN A 5 -11.52 -5.25 16.77
C ASN A 5 -10.87 -3.94 16.28
N VAL A 6 -11.53 -3.23 15.36
CA VAL A 6 -11.08 -1.91 14.91
C VAL A 6 -11.28 -0.87 16.01
N LEU A 7 -12.43 -0.89 16.69
CA LEU A 7 -12.67 -0.01 17.85
C LEU A 7 -11.61 -0.18 18.95
N ALA A 8 -11.18 -1.42 19.23
CA ALA A 8 -10.13 -1.69 20.21
C ALA A 8 -8.77 -1.07 19.82
N ALA A 9 -8.37 -1.15 18.54
CA ALA A 9 -7.16 -0.50 18.04
C ALA A 9 -7.28 1.03 18.09
N LEU A 10 -8.46 1.57 17.78
CA LEU A 10 -8.72 3.01 17.84
C LEU A 10 -8.66 3.57 19.27
N ARG A 11 -9.09 2.81 20.29
CA ARG A 11 -8.94 3.20 21.71
C ARG A 11 -7.47 3.48 22.04
N GLN A 12 -6.57 2.54 21.70
CA GLN A 12 -5.13 2.71 21.93
C GLN A 12 -4.56 3.91 21.15
N ARG A 13 -4.97 4.07 19.89
CA ARG A 13 -4.50 5.17 19.05
C ARG A 13 -4.94 6.54 19.58
N PHE A 14 -6.17 6.68 20.05
CA PHE A 14 -6.68 7.98 20.51
C PHE A 14 -6.40 8.29 21.99
N ASP A 15 -5.89 7.33 22.76
CA ASP A 15 -5.36 7.61 24.10
C ASP A 15 -4.18 8.60 24.05
N THR A 16 -3.39 8.57 22.97
CA THR A 16 -2.22 9.43 22.76
C THR A 16 -2.54 10.85 22.32
N LEU A 17 -3.82 11.17 22.03
CA LEU A 17 -4.23 12.52 21.62
C LEU A 17 -3.82 13.57 22.65
N GLN A 18 -3.14 14.62 22.21
CA GLN A 18 -2.63 15.66 23.11
C GLN A 18 -3.71 16.67 23.52
N ALA A 19 -4.76 16.84 22.71
CA ALA A 19 -5.84 17.78 22.96
C ALA A 19 -7.20 17.21 22.52
N PRO A 20 -8.32 17.71 23.10
CA PRO A 20 -9.65 17.34 22.63
C PRO A 20 -9.90 17.78 21.19
N VAL A 21 -10.53 16.92 20.39
CA VAL A 21 -10.94 17.20 19.01
C VAL A 21 -12.45 17.28 18.95
N THR A 22 -12.98 18.37 18.38
CA THR A 22 -14.42 18.51 18.17
C THR A 22 -14.76 18.23 16.71
N ILE A 23 -15.70 17.32 16.52
CA ILE A 23 -16.27 16.91 15.24
C ILE A 23 -17.69 17.49 15.20
N ASP A 24 -17.92 18.46 14.32
CA ASP A 24 -19.27 18.94 14.02
C ASP A 24 -19.84 18.12 12.87
N TYR A 25 -21.00 17.54 13.09
CA TYR A 25 -21.69 16.71 12.12
C TYR A 25 -23.02 17.35 11.73
N PHE A 26 -23.13 17.78 10.48
CA PHE A 26 -24.36 18.33 9.93
C PHE A 26 -25.11 17.24 9.19
N HIS A 27 -26.37 17.07 9.56
CA HIS A 27 -27.25 16.05 8.99
C HIS A 27 -28.63 16.63 8.65
N GLN A 28 -29.42 15.84 7.95
CA GLN A 28 -30.83 16.10 7.74
C GLN A 28 -31.63 14.85 8.10
N ASP A 29 -32.50 14.98 9.10
CA ASP A 29 -33.35 13.88 9.55
C ASP A 29 -34.45 13.57 8.54
N GLU A 30 -34.96 12.35 8.61
CA GLU A 30 -36.10 11.92 7.79
C GLU A 30 -37.33 12.79 8.07
N SER A 31 -37.95 13.28 7.02
CA SER A 31 -39.24 13.96 7.15
C SER A 31 -40.29 12.97 7.66
N SER A 32 -40.94 13.28 8.77
CA SER A 32 -42.07 12.50 9.30
C SER A 32 -43.35 12.59 8.44
N LEU A 33 -43.31 13.33 7.33
CA LEU A 33 -44.43 13.52 6.40
C LEU A 33 -44.44 12.41 5.34
N VAL A 34 -45.15 11.32 5.66
CA VAL A 34 -45.43 10.25 4.70
C VAL A 34 -46.50 10.71 3.72
N VAL A 35 -46.12 10.94 2.45
CA VAL A 35 -47.07 11.15 1.35
C VAL A 35 -47.46 9.78 0.78
N PRO A 36 -48.74 9.36 0.85
CA PRO A 36 -49.16 8.06 0.32
C PRO A 36 -48.88 7.96 -1.19
N GLY A 37 -48.05 6.98 -1.58
CA GLY A 37 -47.69 6.71 -2.97
C GLY A 37 -46.40 7.35 -3.47
N ALA A 38 -45.69 8.14 -2.64
CA ALA A 38 -44.32 8.55 -2.92
C ALA A 38 -43.33 7.53 -2.29
N PRO A 39 -42.20 7.22 -2.95
CA PRO A 39 -41.12 6.47 -2.31
C PRO A 39 -40.65 7.21 -1.04
N PRO A 40 -40.16 6.50 0.00
CA PRO A 40 -39.60 7.16 1.18
C PRO A 40 -38.46 8.08 0.72
N SER A 41 -38.73 9.38 0.71
CA SER A 41 -37.73 10.38 0.34
C SER A 41 -36.89 10.67 1.58
N SER A 42 -35.93 9.81 1.88
CA SER A 42 -34.83 10.22 2.76
C SER A 42 -34.04 11.28 2.00
N PRO A 43 -34.02 12.54 2.46
CA PRO A 43 -33.31 13.61 1.77
C PRO A 43 -31.78 13.43 1.86
N CYS A 44 -31.32 12.57 2.77
CA CYS A 44 -29.91 12.25 2.98
C CYS A 44 -29.74 10.77 3.42
N PRO A 45 -29.74 9.81 2.48
CA PRO A 45 -29.60 8.38 2.82
C PRO A 45 -28.30 8.04 3.57
N ALA A 46 -27.21 8.78 3.31
CA ALA A 46 -25.93 8.59 3.98
C ALA A 46 -25.90 9.18 5.40
N CYS A 47 -26.87 10.03 5.80
CA CYS A 47 -26.82 10.72 7.10
C CYS A 47 -26.95 9.76 8.29
N GLY A 48 -27.75 8.70 8.19
CA GLY A 48 -27.85 7.68 9.24
C GLY A 48 -26.53 6.92 9.44
N PRO A 49 -26.02 6.24 8.38
CA PRO A 49 -24.75 5.51 8.45
C PRO A 49 -23.54 6.37 8.86
N THR A 50 -23.47 7.63 8.42
CA THR A 50 -22.41 8.55 8.84
C THR A 50 -22.52 8.87 10.34
N LYS A 51 -23.73 9.09 10.85
CA LYS A 51 -23.96 9.34 12.27
C LYS A 51 -23.52 8.16 13.13
N GLU A 52 -23.92 6.95 12.77
CA GLU A 52 -23.53 5.73 13.49
C GLU A 52 -22.00 5.54 13.51
N THR A 53 -21.35 5.72 12.35
CA THR A 53 -19.88 5.66 12.25
C THR A 53 -19.19 6.67 13.17
N LEU A 54 -19.70 7.91 13.26
CA LEU A 54 -19.15 8.94 14.12
C LEU A 54 -19.42 8.70 15.61
N GLU A 55 -20.61 8.19 15.95
CA GLU A 55 -20.97 7.82 17.33
C GLU A 55 -20.09 6.67 17.83
N ASP A 56 -19.89 5.62 17.02
CA ASP A 56 -18.95 4.54 17.29
C ASP A 56 -17.54 5.09 17.52
N LEU A 57 -17.10 6.00 16.64
CA LEU A 57 -15.77 6.60 16.69
C LEU A 57 -15.53 7.44 17.94
N VAL A 58 -16.46 8.34 18.31
CA VAL A 58 -16.28 9.14 19.53
C VAL A 58 -16.46 8.31 20.80
N GLY A 59 -17.15 7.16 20.71
CA GLY A 59 -17.28 6.21 21.81
C GLY A 59 -15.95 5.62 22.28
N VAL A 60 -14.89 5.65 21.45
CA VAL A 60 -13.59 5.06 21.79
C VAL A 60 -12.69 5.96 22.65
N SER A 61 -12.94 7.27 22.71
CA SER A 61 -12.08 8.20 23.46
C SER A 61 -12.84 9.41 23.98
N GLN A 62 -12.63 9.74 25.26
CA GLN A 62 -13.18 10.95 25.90
C GLN A 62 -12.61 12.26 25.32
N LYS A 63 -11.53 12.18 24.52
CA LYS A 63 -10.92 13.33 23.85
C LYS A 63 -11.58 13.65 22.51
N LEU A 64 -12.43 12.77 21.99
CA LEU A 64 -13.22 13.02 20.79
C LEU A 64 -14.62 13.49 21.20
N ARG A 65 -15.07 14.61 20.65
CA ARG A 65 -16.39 15.16 20.93
C ARG A 65 -17.18 15.32 19.64
N LEU A 66 -18.31 14.63 19.55
CA LEU A 66 -19.28 14.82 18.48
C LEU A 66 -20.29 15.92 18.87
N VAL A 67 -20.55 16.85 17.96
CA VAL A 67 -21.63 17.83 18.06
C VAL A 67 -22.47 17.73 16.79
N THR A 68 -23.75 17.42 16.93
CA THR A 68 -24.65 17.23 15.79
C THR A 68 -25.48 18.48 15.54
N HIS A 69 -25.65 18.86 14.27
CA HIS A 69 -26.42 20.03 13.83
C HIS A 69 -27.41 19.63 12.75
N ASP A 70 -28.63 20.19 12.81
CA ASP A 70 -29.63 19.98 11.76
C ASP A 70 -29.48 21.04 10.67
N PHE A 71 -29.27 20.59 9.44
CA PHE A 71 -28.98 21.44 8.29
C PHE A 71 -30.11 22.42 7.94
N ASN A 72 -31.37 22.06 8.20
CA ASN A 72 -32.51 22.92 7.88
C ASN A 72 -32.92 23.79 9.06
N ALA A 73 -32.91 23.22 10.27
CA ALA A 73 -33.37 23.92 11.47
C ALA A 73 -32.36 24.98 11.95
N GLU A 74 -31.07 24.76 11.69
CA GLU A 74 -29.98 25.64 12.14
C GLU A 74 -29.36 26.44 10.99
N SER A 75 -30.20 26.99 10.10
CA SER A 75 -29.77 27.65 8.85
C SER A 75 -28.72 28.75 9.04
N GLN A 76 -28.82 29.54 10.13
CA GLN A 76 -27.84 30.59 10.43
C GLN A 76 -26.47 30.00 10.80
N LEU A 77 -26.46 28.84 11.47
CA LEU A 77 -25.23 28.14 11.83
C LEU A 77 -24.59 27.49 10.60
N VAL A 78 -25.41 26.85 9.75
CA VAL A 78 -24.99 26.29 8.46
C VAL A 78 -24.32 27.36 7.59
N GLU A 79 -24.94 28.54 7.49
CA GLU A 79 -24.38 29.68 6.75
C GLU A 79 -23.05 30.16 7.37
N ASN A 80 -22.98 30.28 8.70
CA ASN A 80 -21.76 30.70 9.40
C ASN A 80 -20.58 29.74 9.22
N TRP A 81 -20.85 28.43 9.13
CA TRP A 81 -19.81 27.42 8.93
C TRP A 81 -19.50 27.15 7.44
N GLY A 82 -20.29 27.71 6.53
CA GLY A 82 -20.17 27.50 5.09
C GLY A 82 -20.42 26.05 4.70
N VAL A 83 -21.41 25.40 5.32
CA VAL A 83 -21.79 24.02 4.99
C VAL A 83 -22.73 24.02 3.79
N GLU A 84 -22.31 23.39 2.69
CA GLU A 84 -23.03 23.47 1.41
C GLU A 84 -23.96 22.28 1.17
N ARG A 85 -23.69 21.14 1.81
CA ARG A 85 -24.37 19.86 1.57
C ARG A 85 -24.26 18.95 2.80
N VAL A 86 -25.12 17.94 2.91
CA VAL A 86 -25.11 16.92 3.97
C VAL A 86 -25.11 15.50 3.40
N PRO A 87 -24.46 14.52 4.07
CA PRO A 87 -23.82 14.63 5.38
C PRO A 87 -22.49 15.41 5.32
N ALA A 88 -22.26 16.28 6.30
CA ALA A 88 -20.99 17.02 6.41
C ALA A 88 -20.35 16.83 7.77
N ILE A 89 -19.04 16.60 7.75
CA ILE A 89 -18.18 16.41 8.92
C ILE A 89 -17.16 17.53 8.90
N LEU A 90 -17.11 18.31 9.98
CA LEU A 90 -16.19 19.42 10.16
C LEU A 90 -15.30 19.12 11.37
N LEU A 91 -13.99 19.06 11.14
CA LEU A 91 -13.01 18.89 12.22
C LEU A 91 -12.51 20.27 12.65
N ARG A 92 -12.90 20.70 13.86
CA ARG A 92 -12.54 22.03 14.36
C ARG A 92 -11.05 22.13 14.63
N ARG A 93 -10.43 23.20 14.12
CA ARG A 93 -9.04 23.55 14.39
C ARG A 93 -8.93 24.68 15.41
N GLY A 94 -7.86 24.63 16.21
CA GLY A 94 -7.54 25.68 17.18
C GLY A 94 -7.10 26.98 16.50
N GLY A 95 -7.07 28.08 17.26
CA GLY A 95 -6.44 29.33 16.82
C GLY A 95 -7.16 30.08 15.69
N GLY A 96 -8.45 29.82 15.46
CA GLY A 96 -9.24 30.49 14.42
C GLY A 96 -8.99 29.98 13.00
N ALA A 97 -8.31 28.83 12.86
CA ALA A 97 -8.08 28.20 11.57
C ALA A 97 -9.39 27.63 10.97
N PRO A 98 -9.56 27.62 9.64
CA PRO A 98 -10.70 26.99 9.00
C PRO A 98 -10.79 25.50 9.33
N PRO A 99 -11.99 24.92 9.49
CA PRO A 99 -12.14 23.50 9.76
C PRO A 99 -11.73 22.66 8.54
N LEU A 100 -11.32 21.41 8.79
CA LEU A 100 -11.20 20.41 7.73
C LEU A 100 -12.60 19.89 7.42
N ARG A 101 -13.03 19.97 6.16
CA ARG A 101 -14.39 19.60 5.76
C ARG A 101 -14.41 18.30 4.98
N TYR A 102 -15.34 17.43 5.32
CA TYR A 102 -15.62 16.20 4.59
C TYR A 102 -17.11 16.10 4.31
N TYR A 103 -17.47 15.82 3.06
CA TYR A 103 -18.84 15.62 2.61
C TYR A 103 -18.99 14.17 2.12
N GLY A 104 -19.85 13.39 2.79
CA GLY A 104 -20.16 12.02 2.40
C GLY A 104 -20.13 11.01 3.56
N LEU A 105 -20.00 9.73 3.22
CA LEU A 105 -19.84 8.64 4.19
C LEU A 105 -18.35 8.32 4.40
N PRO A 106 -17.75 8.59 5.58
CA PRO A 106 -16.34 8.30 5.84
C PRO A 106 -16.09 6.80 6.01
N ALA A 107 -16.15 6.04 4.91
CA ALA A 107 -15.94 4.60 4.86
C ALA A 107 -14.75 4.26 3.92
N GLY A 108 -14.44 2.97 3.79
CA GLY A 108 -13.35 2.50 2.92
C GLY A 108 -12.02 3.17 3.24
N HIS A 109 -11.26 3.57 2.21
CA HIS A 109 -9.98 4.25 2.40
C HIS A 109 -10.12 5.66 3.02
N PHE A 110 -11.28 6.31 2.93
CA PHE A 110 -11.51 7.62 3.55
C PHE A 110 -11.70 7.54 5.06
N PHE A 111 -12.16 6.39 5.57
CA PHE A 111 -12.21 6.15 7.01
C PHE A 111 -10.80 6.21 7.62
N GLU A 112 -9.83 5.53 6.99
CA GLU A 112 -8.44 5.52 7.46
C GLU A 112 -7.84 6.93 7.50
N VAL A 113 -8.11 7.75 6.48
CA VAL A 113 -7.64 9.15 6.45
C VAL A 113 -8.29 9.99 7.56
N LEU A 114 -9.58 9.77 7.84
CA LEU A 114 -10.25 10.42 8.97
C LEU A 114 -9.58 10.06 10.31
N ILE A 115 -9.22 8.78 10.51
CA ILE A 115 -8.50 8.34 11.71
C ILE A 115 -7.12 8.99 11.80
N GLU A 116 -6.36 9.03 10.71
CA GLU A 116 -5.03 9.64 10.66
C GLU A 116 -5.09 11.13 11.01
N VAL A 117 -6.00 11.86 10.37
CA VAL A 117 -6.17 13.30 10.59
C VAL A 117 -6.60 13.61 12.02
N LEU A 118 -7.53 12.85 12.59
CA LEU A 118 -7.93 13.00 13.99
C LEU A 118 -6.75 12.78 14.93
N SER A 119 -5.87 11.82 14.62
CA SER A 119 -4.66 11.53 15.41
C SER A 119 -3.64 12.67 15.36
N ALA A 120 -3.65 13.49 14.31
CA ALA A 120 -2.70 14.58 14.08
C ALA A 120 -3.07 15.90 14.80
N PHE A 121 -4.24 15.99 15.47
CA PHE A 121 -4.64 17.18 16.21
C PHE A 121 -3.88 17.34 17.54
N PRO A 122 -3.57 18.59 17.98
CA PRO A 122 -4.06 19.86 17.44
C PRO A 122 -3.21 20.51 16.33
N ALA A 123 -2.00 20.04 16.05
CA ALA A 123 -1.18 20.48 14.91
C ALA A 123 -0.05 19.48 14.62
N PRO A 124 0.23 19.16 13.34
CA PRO A 124 1.41 18.40 12.95
C PRO A 124 2.70 19.22 13.18
N PRO A 125 3.90 18.60 13.13
CA PRO A 125 5.18 19.32 13.16
C PRO A 125 5.25 20.45 12.12
N SER A 126 6.15 21.41 12.31
CA SER A 126 6.37 22.50 11.34
C SER A 126 6.53 21.97 9.91
N PRO A 127 6.00 22.66 8.88
CA PRO A 127 6.18 22.23 7.50
C PRO A 127 7.68 22.18 7.14
N PRO A 128 8.11 21.27 6.24
CA PRO A 128 9.46 21.29 5.68
C PRO A 128 9.83 22.67 5.14
N ALA A 129 11.11 23.04 5.19
CA ALA A 129 11.56 24.40 4.85
C ALA A 129 11.10 24.86 3.46
N ALA A 130 11.23 24.00 2.45
CA ALA A 130 10.77 24.29 1.08
C ALA A 130 9.25 24.54 1.00
N LEU A 131 8.45 23.78 1.75
CA LEU A 131 7.01 23.98 1.79
C LEU A 131 6.64 25.25 2.56
N SER A 132 7.35 25.54 3.65
CA SER A 132 7.18 26.75 4.44
C SER A 132 7.40 28.02 3.61
N GLU A 133 8.46 28.04 2.78
CA GLU A 133 8.75 29.15 1.88
C GLU A 133 7.62 29.40 0.87
N VAL A 134 7.09 28.34 0.25
CA VAL A 134 5.97 28.44 -0.69
C VAL A 134 4.70 28.92 0.02
N LEU A 135 4.37 28.36 1.19
CA LEU A 135 3.18 28.75 1.95
C LEU A 135 3.21 30.23 2.38
N ASN A 136 4.40 30.80 2.62
CA ASN A 136 4.56 32.22 2.90
C ASN A 136 4.20 33.11 1.69
N GLY A 137 4.26 32.56 0.49
CA GLY A 137 3.90 33.23 -0.76
C GLY A 137 2.38 33.39 -0.99
N LEU A 138 1.53 32.70 -0.22
CA LEU A 138 0.07 32.83 -0.34
C LEU A 138 -0.39 34.21 0.16
N THR A 139 -1.01 34.99 -0.71
CA THR A 139 -1.53 36.33 -0.39
C THR A 139 -2.97 36.27 0.10
N GLU A 140 -3.76 35.31 -0.40
CA GLU A 140 -5.16 35.08 -0.04
C GLU A 140 -5.39 33.64 0.44
N THR A 141 -6.57 33.36 0.98
CA THR A 141 -6.98 32.01 1.35
C THR A 141 -7.07 31.12 0.10
N LEU A 142 -6.42 29.97 0.13
CA LEU A 142 -6.44 28.97 -0.94
C LEU A 142 -7.49 27.89 -0.62
N SER A 143 -8.46 27.73 -1.52
CA SER A 143 -9.45 26.64 -1.45
C SER A 143 -8.94 25.41 -2.20
N LEU A 144 -8.96 24.25 -1.54
CA LEU A 144 -8.68 22.94 -2.11
C LEU A 144 -9.90 22.03 -1.93
N ILE A 145 -10.50 21.57 -3.03
CA ILE A 145 -11.61 20.63 -3.00
C ILE A 145 -11.17 19.32 -3.65
N VAL A 146 -11.03 18.27 -2.86
CA VAL A 146 -10.71 16.93 -3.35
C VAL A 146 -12.00 16.17 -3.61
N VAL A 147 -12.17 15.67 -4.83
CA VAL A 147 -13.30 14.83 -5.24
C VAL A 147 -12.75 13.42 -5.49
N GLY A 148 -13.31 12.40 -4.85
CA GLY A 148 -12.80 11.04 -4.98
C GLY A 148 -13.72 9.94 -4.46
N SER A 149 -13.40 8.70 -4.82
CA SER A 149 -14.14 7.50 -4.40
C SER A 149 -13.52 6.88 -3.15
N MET A 150 -14.36 6.45 -2.21
CA MET A 150 -13.90 5.73 -1.01
C MET A 150 -13.28 4.35 -1.31
N GLY A 151 -13.49 3.82 -2.52
CA GLY A 151 -12.95 2.54 -2.99
C GLY A 151 -11.57 2.63 -3.65
N HIS A 152 -10.95 3.81 -3.75
CA HIS A 152 -9.69 4.00 -4.46
C HIS A 152 -8.58 4.55 -3.56
N PRO A 153 -7.44 3.87 -3.38
CA PRO A 153 -6.37 4.30 -2.47
C PRO A 153 -5.74 5.64 -2.87
N ALA A 154 -5.64 5.92 -4.17
CA ALA A 154 -5.16 7.22 -4.64
C ALA A 154 -6.05 8.39 -4.18
N ALA A 155 -7.36 8.17 -4.07
CA ALA A 155 -8.26 9.21 -3.56
C ALA A 155 -7.97 9.52 -2.10
N ALA A 156 -7.72 8.50 -1.27
CA ALA A 156 -7.34 8.70 0.12
C ALA A 156 -6.02 9.47 0.25
N GLN A 157 -5.03 9.19 -0.60
CA GLN A 157 -3.78 9.95 -0.60
C GLN A 157 -3.97 11.41 -1.01
N ALA A 158 -4.81 11.69 -2.02
CA ALA A 158 -5.12 13.08 -2.40
C ALA A 158 -5.79 13.85 -1.26
N VAL A 159 -6.68 13.19 -0.52
CA VAL A 159 -7.31 13.75 0.68
C VAL A 159 -6.29 14.01 1.79
N ALA A 160 -5.42 13.04 2.08
CA ALA A 160 -4.38 13.18 3.10
C ALA A 160 -3.45 14.37 2.78
N ASN A 161 -2.97 14.48 1.53
CA ASN A 161 -2.10 15.58 1.10
C ASN A 161 -2.77 16.96 1.26
N ALA A 162 -4.05 17.07 0.91
CA ALA A 162 -4.81 18.31 1.07
C ALA A 162 -5.00 18.67 2.55
N TYR A 163 -5.37 17.70 3.39
CA TYR A 163 -5.51 17.93 4.82
C TYR A 163 -4.18 18.28 5.50
N GLN A 164 -3.09 17.65 5.10
CA GLN A 164 -1.76 17.97 5.60
C GLN A 164 -1.39 19.44 5.34
N LEU A 165 -1.62 19.92 4.12
CA LEU A 165 -1.44 21.34 3.79
C LEU A 165 -2.28 22.26 4.66
N ALA A 166 -3.56 21.92 4.82
CA ALA A 166 -4.46 22.67 5.67
C ALA A 166 -3.89 22.77 7.09
N LEU A 167 -3.42 21.66 7.64
CA LEU A 167 -2.85 21.61 8.98
C LEU A 167 -1.58 22.48 9.12
N TYR A 168 -0.79 22.64 8.07
CA TYR A 168 0.39 23.53 8.06
C TYR A 168 0.08 25.03 7.93
N SER A 169 -1.10 25.41 7.41
CA SER A 169 -1.42 26.83 7.18
C SER A 169 -2.88 27.17 7.42
N ASN A 170 -3.13 28.26 8.17
CA ASN A 170 -4.47 28.80 8.37
C ASN A 170 -5.02 29.53 7.13
N LYS A 171 -4.20 29.72 6.09
CA LYS A 171 -4.62 30.28 4.79
C LYS A 171 -5.12 29.20 3.83
N ILE A 172 -5.26 27.95 4.26
CA ILE A 172 -5.72 26.86 3.40
C ILE A 172 -7.06 26.36 3.92
N GLU A 173 -8.07 26.42 3.06
CA GLU A 173 -9.39 25.84 3.28
C GLU A 173 -9.53 24.57 2.47
N THR A 174 -9.96 23.49 3.11
CA THR A 174 -10.07 22.18 2.46
C THR A 174 -11.46 21.59 2.61
N ALA A 175 -11.91 20.98 1.51
CA ALA A 175 -13.10 20.15 1.48
C ALA A 175 -12.82 18.86 0.73
N VAL A 176 -13.36 17.76 1.24
CA VAL A 176 -13.39 16.47 0.56
C VAL A 176 -14.81 16.17 0.18
N VAL A 177 -15.01 15.67 -1.02
CA VAL A 177 -16.29 15.22 -1.54
C VAL A 177 -16.14 13.78 -1.99
N GLU A 178 -16.85 12.91 -1.31
CA GLU A 178 -17.01 11.51 -1.69
C GLU A 178 -18.07 11.40 -2.81
N ILE A 179 -17.78 10.62 -3.86
CA ILE A 179 -18.60 10.58 -5.08
C ILE A 179 -19.74 9.56 -5.07
N GLU A 180 -19.70 8.55 -4.20
CA GLU A 180 -20.80 7.61 -4.00
C GLU A 180 -22.04 8.30 -3.41
N THR A 181 -21.84 9.33 -2.61
CA THR A 181 -22.86 10.17 -1.98
C THR A 181 -23.21 11.37 -2.87
N PHE A 182 -22.23 11.96 -3.57
CA PHE A 182 -22.42 13.15 -4.42
C PHE A 182 -21.93 12.94 -5.87
N PRO A 183 -22.49 11.98 -6.62
CA PRO A 183 -22.02 11.66 -7.98
C PRO A 183 -22.22 12.81 -8.98
N GLU A 184 -23.17 13.70 -8.73
CA GLU A 184 -23.47 14.85 -9.59
C GLU A 184 -22.31 15.85 -9.69
N LEU A 185 -21.44 15.91 -8.67
CA LEU A 185 -20.33 16.86 -8.64
C LEU A 185 -19.25 16.53 -9.68
N VAL A 186 -19.14 15.28 -10.11
CA VAL A 186 -18.27 14.88 -11.22
C VAL A 186 -18.73 15.56 -12.52
N GLN A 187 -20.04 15.54 -12.78
CA GLN A 187 -20.63 16.12 -13.99
C GLN A 187 -20.65 17.65 -13.95
N GLN A 188 -21.02 18.24 -12.82
CA GLN A 188 -21.12 19.70 -12.66
C GLN A 188 -19.77 20.40 -12.84
N ASN A 189 -18.67 19.75 -12.44
CA ASN A 189 -17.32 20.28 -12.54
C ASN A 189 -16.55 19.78 -13.78
N GLY A 190 -17.20 19.00 -14.66
CA GLY A 190 -16.58 18.47 -15.87
C GLY A 190 -15.36 17.57 -15.62
N LEU A 191 -15.33 16.90 -14.46
CA LEU A 191 -14.21 16.05 -14.04
C LEU A 191 -14.17 14.80 -14.92
N ARG A 192 -13.01 14.53 -15.53
CA ARG A 192 -12.81 13.40 -16.44
C ARG A 192 -12.22 12.17 -15.75
N GLU A 193 -11.50 12.39 -14.66
CA GLU A 193 -10.75 11.38 -13.92
C GLU A 193 -10.82 11.67 -12.42
N LEU A 194 -10.68 10.62 -11.60
CA LEU A 194 -10.70 10.69 -10.14
C LEU A 194 -9.49 9.93 -9.55
N PRO A 195 -8.97 10.34 -8.39
CA PRO A 195 -9.35 11.54 -7.65
C PRO A 195 -9.02 12.81 -8.43
N ALA A 196 -9.72 13.88 -8.11
CA ALA A 196 -9.43 15.19 -8.67
C ALA A 196 -9.36 16.25 -7.58
N THR A 197 -8.41 17.18 -7.69
CA THR A 197 -8.28 18.29 -6.74
C THR A 197 -8.55 19.60 -7.46
N ILE A 198 -9.63 20.27 -7.10
CA ILE A 198 -9.97 21.61 -7.58
C ILE A 198 -9.28 22.63 -6.68
N VAL A 199 -8.45 23.48 -7.28
CA VAL A 199 -7.68 24.52 -6.58
C VAL A 199 -8.18 25.89 -6.99
N ALA A 200 -8.44 26.74 -5.98
CA ALA A 200 -8.97 28.09 -6.13
C ALA A 200 -10.25 28.18 -7.01
N GLY A 201 -11.07 27.12 -6.99
CA GLY A 201 -12.35 27.05 -7.71
C GLY A 201 -12.28 27.08 -9.24
N LYS A 202 -11.08 26.98 -9.84
CA LYS A 202 -10.88 27.20 -11.28
C LYS A 202 -10.09 26.10 -11.99
N HIS A 203 -9.19 25.41 -11.30
CA HIS A 203 -8.23 24.50 -11.93
C HIS A 203 -8.27 23.12 -11.27
N GLY A 204 -8.50 22.07 -12.06
CA GLY A 204 -8.58 20.70 -11.59
C GLY A 204 -7.30 19.91 -11.90
N PHE A 205 -6.73 19.30 -10.87
CA PHE A 205 -5.77 18.20 -11.01
C PHE A 205 -6.51 16.89 -11.16
N SER A 206 -6.06 16.03 -12.07
CA SER A 206 -6.44 14.63 -12.10
C SER A 206 -5.32 13.79 -11.49
N GLY A 207 -5.66 12.91 -10.55
CA GLY A 207 -4.70 12.11 -9.80
C GLY A 207 -4.25 12.75 -8.48
N VAL A 208 -3.08 12.35 -8.00
CA VAL A 208 -2.56 12.72 -6.67
C VAL A 208 -1.43 13.72 -6.81
N ALA A 209 -1.65 14.95 -6.34
CA ALA A 209 -0.61 15.97 -6.25
C ALA A 209 0.03 15.99 -4.86
N THR A 210 1.34 16.26 -4.80
CA THR A 210 2.05 16.43 -3.52
C THR A 210 1.61 17.71 -2.79
N PRO A 211 1.79 17.80 -1.47
CA PRO A 211 1.57 19.06 -0.74
C PRO A 211 2.34 20.25 -1.34
N LEU A 212 3.61 20.06 -1.71
CA LEU A 212 4.43 21.12 -2.30
C LEU A 212 3.87 21.59 -3.65
N SER A 213 3.50 20.66 -4.53
CA SER A 213 2.96 20.98 -5.86
C SER A 213 1.63 21.72 -5.76
N LEU A 214 0.74 21.30 -4.85
CA LEU A 214 -0.53 21.97 -4.58
C LEU A 214 -0.32 23.39 -4.05
N ALA A 215 0.65 23.58 -3.15
CA ALA A 215 0.98 24.90 -2.60
C ALA A 215 1.59 25.83 -3.67
N GLN A 216 2.55 25.33 -4.46
CA GLN A 216 3.19 26.09 -5.54
C GLN A 216 2.16 26.55 -6.57
N PHE A 217 1.32 25.64 -7.03
CA PHE A 217 0.25 25.96 -7.96
C PHE A 217 -0.75 26.96 -7.37
N GLY A 218 -1.09 26.82 -6.09
CA GLY A 218 -1.97 27.76 -5.40
C GLY A 218 -1.41 29.19 -5.39
N VAL A 219 -0.10 29.34 -5.14
CA VAL A 219 0.58 30.64 -5.20
C VAL A 219 0.58 31.19 -6.64
N GLU A 220 0.90 30.37 -7.63
CA GLU A 220 0.87 30.79 -9.04
C GLU A 220 -0.54 31.20 -9.51
N ALA A 221 -1.57 30.45 -9.12
CA ALA A 221 -2.95 30.74 -9.46
C ALA A 221 -3.49 32.04 -8.84
N GLN A 222 -2.86 32.53 -7.75
CA GLN A 222 -3.15 33.85 -7.19
C GLN A 222 -2.42 34.99 -7.92
N GLN A 223 -1.35 34.68 -8.66
CA GLN A 223 -0.48 35.65 -9.33
C GLN A 223 -0.68 35.72 -10.86
N SER A 224 -1.32 34.72 -11.47
CA SER A 224 -1.51 34.59 -12.92
C SER A 224 -2.92 34.06 -13.27
N ASP A 225 -3.51 34.60 -14.34
CA ASP A 225 -4.77 34.13 -14.94
C ASP A 225 -4.62 32.86 -15.79
N SER A 226 -3.38 32.37 -16.00
CA SER A 226 -3.09 31.13 -16.73
C SER A 226 -1.94 30.39 -16.05
N PRO A 227 -2.17 29.83 -14.85
CA PRO A 227 -1.16 29.06 -14.15
C PRO A 227 -0.85 27.78 -14.94
N THR A 228 0.41 27.38 -14.96
CA THR A 228 0.79 26.11 -15.58
C THR A 228 0.42 25.02 -14.58
N ALA A 229 -0.50 24.12 -14.94
CA ALA A 229 -0.80 22.98 -14.09
C ALA A 229 0.52 22.20 -13.87
N PRO A 230 0.98 21.99 -12.61
CA PRO A 230 2.13 21.14 -12.37
C PRO A 230 1.92 19.78 -13.03
N GLN A 231 2.98 19.24 -13.63
CA GLN A 231 2.99 17.83 -13.97
C GLN A 231 2.75 17.05 -12.67
N VAL A 232 1.70 16.24 -12.67
CA VAL A 232 1.33 15.43 -11.52
C VAL A 232 2.39 14.34 -11.40
N ALA A 233 3.43 14.61 -10.62
CA ALA A 233 4.37 13.61 -10.17
C ALA A 233 3.63 12.68 -9.19
N PRO A 234 3.49 11.40 -9.49
CA PRO A 234 2.73 10.49 -8.65
C PRO A 234 3.51 10.14 -7.39
N GLY A 235 2.80 10.22 -6.26
CA GLY A 235 3.14 9.60 -5.00
C GLY A 235 4.40 10.12 -4.30
N SER A 236 4.25 11.22 -3.56
CA SER A 236 4.93 11.35 -2.28
C SER A 236 3.96 10.87 -1.19
N SER A 237 4.26 9.75 -0.52
CA SER A 237 3.65 9.46 0.77
C SER A 237 4.32 10.35 1.81
N VAL A 238 3.56 11.22 2.47
CA VAL A 238 4.02 11.92 3.68
C VAL A 238 3.02 11.61 4.77
N ALA A 239 3.47 10.90 5.80
CA ALA A 239 2.68 10.64 7.00
C ALA A 239 2.39 11.96 7.74
N ILE A 240 1.15 12.16 8.18
CA ILE A 240 0.75 13.38 8.89
C ILE A 240 0.99 13.24 10.40
N GLY A 241 2.25 13.35 10.85
CA GLY A 241 2.66 13.44 12.29
C GLY A 241 2.33 12.21 13.16
N GLY A 242 3.05 11.82 14.20
CA GLY A 242 4.31 12.22 14.82
C GLY A 242 4.70 11.07 15.78
N GLU A 243 5.96 11.07 16.24
CA GLU A 243 6.57 10.07 17.12
C GLU A 243 5.74 9.76 18.37
N ALA A 244 5.42 8.48 18.59
CA ALA A 244 5.33 7.87 19.92
C ALA A 244 5.36 6.33 19.80
N GLY A 245 6.48 5.71 20.20
CA GLY A 245 6.52 4.30 20.57
C GLY A 245 6.99 3.31 19.50
N ALA A 246 7.84 3.72 18.56
CA ALA A 246 8.78 2.80 17.95
C ALA A 246 10.13 3.06 18.61
N GLU A 247 10.69 2.08 19.31
CA GLU A 247 12.15 2.04 19.46
C GLU A 247 12.70 1.83 18.05
N THR A 248 12.84 2.94 17.33
CA THR A 248 13.81 3.07 16.27
C THR A 248 15.14 2.71 16.90
N LEU A 249 15.72 1.59 16.47
CA LEU A 249 17.15 1.42 16.53
C LEU A 249 17.74 2.55 15.70
N SER A 250 17.99 3.68 16.37
CA SER A 250 18.70 4.81 15.83
C SER A 250 20.10 4.33 15.50
N VAL A 251 20.35 4.06 14.22
CA VAL A 251 21.69 4.21 13.69
C VAL A 251 22.00 5.69 13.83
N SER A 252 23.04 5.99 14.58
CA SER A 252 23.53 7.32 14.89
C SER A 252 23.49 8.25 13.68
N GLN A 253 22.83 9.39 13.83
CA GLN A 253 23.09 10.57 13.02
C GLN A 253 24.51 11.04 13.33
N ASP A 254 25.47 10.60 12.52
CA ASP A 254 26.74 11.27 12.26
C ASP A 254 27.12 10.90 10.82
N GLU A 255 27.36 11.93 10.00
CA GLU A 255 27.74 11.93 8.58
C GLU A 255 26.57 11.88 7.57
N GLU A 256 26.29 13.05 6.94
CA GLU A 256 25.79 13.08 5.56
C GLU A 256 26.79 12.29 4.71
N HIS A 257 26.49 11.03 4.42
CA HIS A 257 27.25 10.24 3.44
C HIS A 257 26.90 10.82 2.06
N GLU A 258 27.67 11.79 1.58
CA GLU A 258 27.76 12.03 0.14
C GLU A 258 28.21 10.70 -0.47
N ALA A 259 27.29 9.99 -1.14
CA ALA A 259 27.61 8.73 -1.79
C ALA A 259 28.82 8.96 -2.72
N GLU A 260 29.92 8.29 -2.42
CA GLU A 260 31.18 8.46 -3.15
C GLU A 260 30.95 8.01 -4.60
N LEU A 261 30.99 8.96 -5.54
CA LEU A 261 30.73 8.70 -6.95
C LEU A 261 31.84 7.82 -7.52
N VAL A 262 31.47 6.81 -8.30
CA VAL A 262 32.42 5.91 -8.96
C VAL A 262 32.69 6.32 -10.39
N ASP A 263 33.84 5.89 -10.93
CA ASP A 263 34.11 6.00 -12.36
C ASP A 263 33.09 5.15 -13.16
N PRO A 264 32.62 5.65 -14.32
CA PRO A 264 31.69 4.91 -15.16
C PRO A 264 32.33 3.61 -15.68
N ALA A 265 31.50 2.58 -15.86
CA ALA A 265 31.93 1.31 -16.42
C ALA A 265 32.23 1.41 -17.94
N GLU A 266 33.13 0.58 -18.45
CA GLU A 266 33.48 0.56 -19.88
C GLU A 266 32.32 0.05 -20.77
N GLU A 267 31.49 -0.86 -20.24
CA GLU A 267 30.28 -1.37 -20.87
C GLU A 267 29.05 -0.78 -20.17
N SER A 268 28.05 -0.32 -20.94
CA SER A 268 26.80 0.21 -20.41
C SER A 268 25.56 -0.23 -21.20
N VAL A 269 24.40 -0.19 -20.56
CA VAL A 269 23.09 -0.48 -21.13
C VAL A 269 22.08 0.61 -20.74
N ASP A 270 20.94 0.68 -21.43
CA ASP A 270 19.87 1.60 -21.05
C ASP A 270 19.25 1.21 -19.70
N VAL A 271 19.04 -0.09 -19.47
CA VAL A 271 18.43 -0.58 -18.23
C VAL A 271 19.09 -1.86 -17.73
N ALA A 272 19.53 -1.87 -16.47
CA ALA A 272 19.90 -3.08 -15.77
C ALA A 272 18.74 -3.56 -14.89
N ILE A 273 18.47 -4.86 -14.90
CA ILE A 273 17.41 -5.50 -14.12
C ILE A 273 18.07 -6.49 -13.18
N VAL A 274 17.83 -6.35 -11.87
CA VAL A 274 18.36 -7.25 -10.84
C VAL A 274 17.23 -8.19 -10.42
N GLY A 275 17.28 -9.43 -10.92
CA GLY A 275 16.30 -10.49 -10.68
C GLY A 275 15.68 -11.03 -11.97
N GLY A 276 15.85 -12.33 -12.24
CA GLY A 276 15.30 -13.04 -13.41
C GLY A 276 13.91 -13.66 -13.18
N GLY A 277 13.16 -13.19 -12.17
CA GLY A 277 11.78 -13.63 -11.91
C GLY A 277 10.74 -13.05 -12.87
N PRO A 278 9.44 -13.34 -12.67
CA PRO A 278 8.36 -12.85 -13.54
C PRO A 278 8.36 -11.33 -13.75
N ALA A 279 8.63 -10.55 -12.70
CA ALA A 279 8.73 -9.09 -12.79
C ALA A 279 9.87 -8.64 -13.71
N GLY A 280 11.09 -9.13 -13.48
CA GLY A 280 12.27 -8.75 -14.25
C GLY A 280 12.20 -9.19 -15.71
N LEU A 281 11.74 -10.41 -15.98
CA LEU A 281 11.60 -10.92 -17.36
C LEU A 281 10.51 -10.17 -18.13
N GLN A 282 9.37 -9.85 -17.50
CA GLN A 282 8.34 -9.05 -18.16
C GLN A 282 8.82 -7.62 -18.44
N ALA A 283 9.57 -7.01 -17.52
CA ALA A 283 10.20 -5.70 -17.73
C ALA A 283 11.18 -5.74 -18.92
N ALA A 284 12.06 -6.74 -18.96
CA ALA A 284 13.01 -6.95 -20.04
C ALA A 284 12.32 -7.05 -21.41
N LEU A 285 11.25 -7.85 -21.50
CA LEU A 285 10.49 -8.01 -22.74
C LEU A 285 9.88 -6.69 -23.24
N VAL A 286 9.32 -5.88 -22.35
CA VAL A 286 8.78 -4.55 -22.71
C VAL A 286 9.90 -3.63 -23.21
N LEU A 287 11.02 -3.57 -22.50
CA LEU A 287 12.16 -2.69 -22.81
C LEU A 287 12.83 -3.05 -24.15
N VAL A 288 13.09 -4.33 -24.42
CA VAL A 288 13.68 -4.72 -25.72
C VAL A 288 12.74 -4.44 -26.89
N ARG A 289 11.43 -4.56 -26.68
CA ARG A 289 10.43 -4.17 -27.69
C ARG A 289 10.35 -2.66 -27.89
N ALA A 290 10.69 -1.88 -26.87
CA ALA A 290 10.94 -0.45 -26.96
C ALA A 290 12.35 -0.10 -27.49
N ARG A 291 13.10 -1.11 -27.97
CA ARG A 291 14.44 -1.02 -28.58
C ARG A 291 15.51 -0.49 -27.63
N LYS A 292 15.40 -0.87 -26.36
CA LYS A 292 16.38 -0.55 -25.31
C LYS A 292 17.34 -1.71 -25.12
N SER A 293 18.60 -1.36 -24.84
CA SER A 293 19.64 -2.28 -24.42
C SER A 293 19.41 -2.65 -22.95
N VAL A 294 19.36 -3.95 -22.67
CA VAL A 294 18.99 -4.47 -21.35
C VAL A 294 20.00 -5.51 -20.86
N ALA A 295 20.33 -5.47 -19.58
CA ALA A 295 21.01 -6.57 -18.90
C ALA A 295 20.15 -7.09 -17.76
N VAL A 296 19.79 -8.37 -17.79
CA VAL A 296 19.10 -9.06 -16.69
C VAL A 296 20.14 -9.84 -15.92
N PHE A 297 20.32 -9.51 -14.65
CA PHE A 297 21.14 -10.26 -13.71
C PHE A 297 20.25 -11.21 -12.93
N ASP A 298 20.56 -12.50 -12.97
CA ASP A 298 19.87 -13.51 -12.19
C ASP A 298 20.88 -14.38 -11.46
N SER A 299 20.68 -14.61 -10.17
CA SER A 299 21.61 -15.41 -9.38
C SER A 299 21.47 -16.90 -9.72
N SER A 300 22.45 -17.71 -9.32
CA SER A 300 22.32 -19.17 -9.40
C SER A 300 21.46 -19.79 -8.29
N ALA A 301 20.97 -18.96 -7.34
CA ALA A 301 20.08 -19.42 -6.30
C ALA A 301 18.72 -19.85 -6.91
N PRO A 302 18.07 -20.89 -6.36
CA PRO A 302 16.73 -21.26 -6.79
C PRO A 302 15.75 -20.09 -6.66
N SER A 303 14.82 -19.98 -7.61
CA SER A 303 13.73 -19.01 -7.50
C SER A 303 12.88 -19.27 -6.25
N ARG A 304 12.21 -18.23 -5.73
CA ARG A 304 11.35 -18.32 -4.54
C ARG A 304 10.36 -19.49 -4.61
N ASN A 305 9.73 -19.66 -5.77
CA ASN A 305 8.75 -20.71 -6.02
C ASN A 305 9.34 -21.97 -6.66
N ALA A 306 10.66 -22.19 -6.65
CA ALA A 306 11.29 -23.35 -7.30
C ALA A 306 10.76 -24.71 -6.83
N ALA A 307 10.25 -24.79 -5.60
CA ALA A 307 9.64 -26.01 -5.05
C ALA A 307 8.20 -26.26 -5.53
N SER A 308 7.55 -25.28 -6.15
CA SER A 308 6.18 -25.39 -6.63
C SER A 308 6.07 -26.32 -7.84
N HIS A 309 4.96 -27.06 -7.90
CA HIS A 309 4.64 -27.97 -9.00
C HIS A 309 3.97 -27.28 -10.20
N GLY A 310 3.69 -25.97 -10.10
CA GLY A 310 3.07 -25.22 -11.20
C GLY A 310 2.77 -23.78 -10.83
N VAL A 311 2.88 -22.89 -11.81
CA VAL A 311 2.35 -21.53 -11.72
C VAL A 311 0.88 -21.56 -12.16
N HIS A 312 0.00 -21.20 -11.24
CA HIS A 312 -1.45 -21.19 -11.43
C HIS A 312 -2.00 -19.75 -11.45
N ASN A 313 -3.24 -19.61 -11.94
CA ASN A 313 -3.92 -18.31 -12.14
C ASN A 313 -3.21 -17.39 -13.16
N PHE A 314 -2.43 -17.98 -14.06
CA PHE A 314 -1.74 -17.25 -15.12
C PHE A 314 -2.23 -17.76 -16.48
N ILE A 315 -3.20 -17.05 -17.06
CA ILE A 315 -3.78 -17.40 -18.36
C ILE A 315 -2.68 -17.52 -19.42
N GLY A 316 -2.62 -18.68 -20.08
CA GLY A 316 -1.59 -19.02 -21.07
C GLY A 316 -0.43 -19.84 -20.52
N PHE A 317 -0.24 -19.87 -19.20
CA PHE A 317 0.86 -20.56 -18.50
C PHE A 317 0.39 -21.44 -17.34
N GLU A 318 -0.91 -21.74 -17.28
CA GLU A 318 -1.54 -22.54 -16.22
C GLU A 318 -0.84 -23.91 -16.04
N GLY A 319 -0.35 -24.16 -14.83
CA GLY A 319 0.34 -25.41 -14.45
C GLY A 319 1.76 -25.54 -15.02
N MET A 320 2.33 -24.48 -15.59
CA MET A 320 3.72 -24.48 -16.06
C MET A 320 4.68 -24.43 -14.87
N LEU A 321 5.77 -25.22 -14.91
CA LEU A 321 6.80 -25.14 -13.88
C LEU A 321 7.45 -23.75 -13.88
N PRO A 322 7.81 -23.19 -12.70
CA PRO A 322 8.44 -21.88 -12.62
C PRO A 322 9.71 -21.73 -13.49
N GLU A 323 10.54 -22.77 -13.55
CA GLU A 323 11.74 -22.80 -14.38
C GLU A 323 11.43 -22.81 -15.90
N ASP A 324 10.39 -23.54 -16.31
CA ASP A 324 9.94 -23.57 -17.70
C ASP A 324 9.32 -22.24 -18.12
N LEU A 325 8.61 -21.57 -17.21
CA LEU A 325 8.08 -20.23 -17.42
C LEU A 325 9.21 -19.22 -17.64
N ALA A 326 10.22 -19.22 -16.77
CA ALA A 326 11.37 -18.33 -16.88
C ALA A 326 12.14 -18.58 -18.18
N LYS A 327 12.40 -19.85 -18.52
CA LYS A 327 13.05 -20.24 -19.78
C LYS A 327 12.25 -19.80 -21.00
N THR A 328 10.93 -20.04 -21.01
CA THR A 328 10.05 -19.65 -22.12
C THR A 328 10.04 -18.13 -22.29
N ALA A 329 9.96 -17.37 -21.21
CA ALA A 329 10.03 -15.92 -21.24
C ALA A 329 11.39 -15.44 -21.78
N TRP A 330 12.49 -16.05 -21.36
CA TRP A 330 13.82 -15.71 -21.87
C TRP A 330 13.97 -16.01 -23.37
N GLU A 331 13.45 -17.14 -23.86
CA GLU A 331 13.45 -17.47 -25.29
C GLU A 331 12.70 -16.39 -26.11
N GLN A 332 11.59 -15.87 -25.59
CA GLN A 332 10.84 -14.78 -26.23
C GLN A 332 11.62 -13.46 -26.25
N ILE A 333 12.27 -13.10 -25.14
CA ILE A 333 13.10 -11.89 -25.03
C ILE A 333 14.28 -11.99 -26.00
N ASN A 334 15.00 -13.10 -25.99
CA ASN A 334 16.16 -13.34 -26.82
C ASN A 334 15.82 -13.34 -28.32
N ALA A 335 14.62 -13.80 -28.70
CA ALA A 335 14.15 -13.75 -30.09
C ALA A 335 13.94 -12.32 -30.62
N VAL A 336 13.60 -11.36 -29.75
CA VAL A 336 13.55 -9.92 -30.10
C VAL A 336 14.96 -9.34 -30.22
N GLY A 337 15.88 -9.79 -29.36
CA GLY A 337 17.25 -9.29 -29.26
C GLY A 337 17.34 -7.97 -28.47
N GLY A 338 18.56 -7.58 -28.08
CA GLY A 338 18.79 -6.35 -27.31
C GLY A 338 18.84 -6.53 -25.78
N ALA A 339 18.64 -7.76 -25.29
CA ALA A 339 18.90 -8.11 -23.89
C ALA A 339 20.03 -9.13 -23.76
N SER A 340 20.74 -9.08 -22.63
CA SER A 340 21.66 -10.12 -22.16
C SER A 340 21.17 -10.68 -20.83
N LEU A 341 21.24 -12.01 -20.65
CA LEU A 341 21.02 -12.67 -19.37
C LEU A 341 22.39 -13.02 -18.79
N ARG A 342 22.66 -12.51 -17.59
CA ARG A 342 23.90 -12.70 -16.85
C ARG A 342 23.57 -13.51 -15.60
N THR A 343 24.05 -14.76 -15.55
CA THR A 343 23.93 -15.59 -14.35
C THR A 343 24.96 -15.14 -13.32
N ALA A 344 24.62 -14.09 -12.56
CA ALA A 344 25.50 -13.46 -11.59
C ALA A 344 24.70 -12.76 -10.48
N GLU A 345 25.21 -12.78 -9.26
CA GLU A 345 24.63 -12.05 -8.14
C GLU A 345 25.15 -10.61 -8.14
N VAL A 346 24.24 -9.63 -8.17
CA VAL A 346 24.61 -8.22 -7.99
C VAL A 346 24.78 -7.94 -6.50
N THR A 347 25.96 -7.48 -6.11
CA THR A 347 26.30 -7.21 -4.70
C THR A 347 26.27 -5.73 -4.36
N LYS A 348 26.46 -4.86 -5.36
CA LYS A 348 26.45 -3.39 -5.21
C LYS A 348 25.81 -2.70 -6.40
N VAL A 349 25.18 -1.56 -6.13
CA VAL A 349 24.78 -0.55 -7.12
C VAL A 349 25.26 0.78 -6.59
N GLU A 350 26.05 1.50 -7.39
CA GLU A 350 26.70 2.76 -7.02
C GLU A 350 26.36 3.83 -8.06
N LYS A 351 26.28 5.10 -7.67
CA LYS A 351 26.08 6.21 -8.62
C LYS A 351 27.41 6.61 -9.23
N ALA A 352 27.46 6.75 -10.55
CA ALA A 352 28.64 7.13 -11.30
C ALA A 352 28.75 8.66 -11.46
N ASN A 353 29.96 9.12 -11.76
CA ASN A 353 30.29 10.54 -11.96
C ASN A 353 29.51 11.23 -13.09
N ASP A 354 28.99 10.48 -14.05
CA ASP A 354 28.20 10.96 -15.18
C ASP A 354 26.68 10.96 -14.91
N GLY A 355 26.25 10.51 -13.72
CA GLY A 355 24.86 10.46 -13.31
C GLY A 355 24.21 9.08 -13.45
N ASP A 356 24.86 8.13 -14.15
CA ASP A 356 24.40 6.76 -14.33
C ASP A 356 24.66 5.89 -13.10
N PHE A 357 24.33 4.61 -13.18
CA PHE A 357 24.60 3.60 -12.16
C PHE A 357 25.66 2.60 -12.61
N VAL A 358 26.47 2.12 -11.66
CA VAL A 358 27.39 1.00 -11.86
C VAL A 358 26.96 -0.15 -10.97
N LEU A 359 26.62 -1.28 -11.58
CA LEU A 359 26.33 -2.53 -10.88
C LEU A 359 27.60 -3.35 -10.78
N THR A 360 27.90 -3.88 -9.59
CA THR A 360 29.02 -4.80 -9.37
C THR A 360 28.53 -6.18 -8.96
N THR A 361 28.95 -7.22 -9.68
CA THR A 361 28.61 -8.61 -9.35
C THR A 361 29.51 -9.17 -8.23
N ALA A 362 29.13 -10.32 -7.66
CA ALA A 362 29.95 -11.03 -6.67
C ALA A 362 31.35 -11.41 -7.22
N GLU A 363 31.44 -11.65 -8.53
CA GLU A 363 32.68 -11.96 -9.24
C GLU A 363 33.52 -10.70 -9.56
N GLY A 364 33.00 -9.51 -9.26
CA GLY A 364 33.67 -8.23 -9.48
C GLY A 364 33.49 -7.66 -10.89
N GLU A 365 32.61 -8.24 -11.71
CA GLU A 365 32.22 -7.67 -12.99
C GLU A 365 31.44 -6.37 -12.77
N LYS A 366 31.68 -5.36 -13.61
CA LYS A 366 31.01 -4.07 -13.54
C LYS A 366 30.23 -3.79 -14.82
N LEU A 367 29.02 -3.25 -14.70
CA LEU A 367 28.20 -2.81 -15.82
C LEU A 367 27.53 -1.48 -15.50
N GLY A 368 27.59 -0.53 -16.45
CA GLY A 368 26.91 0.75 -16.37
C GLY A 368 25.44 0.65 -16.78
N ALA A 369 24.55 1.45 -16.19
CA ALA A 369 23.16 1.53 -16.60
C ALA A 369 22.54 2.92 -16.34
N HIS A 370 21.75 3.43 -17.29
CA HIS A 370 20.97 4.67 -17.09
C HIS A 370 19.85 4.49 -16.06
N HIS A 371 19.18 3.33 -16.08
CA HIS A 371 18.17 2.95 -15.10
C HIS A 371 18.44 1.57 -14.49
N VAL A 372 17.99 1.38 -13.25
CA VAL A 372 18.03 0.09 -12.56
C VAL A 372 16.62 -0.32 -12.13
N ILE A 373 16.22 -1.56 -12.43
CA ILE A 373 14.99 -2.17 -11.91
C ILE A 373 15.36 -3.27 -10.91
N LEU A 374 14.94 -3.12 -9.67
CA LEU A 374 15.10 -4.09 -8.58
C LEU A 374 13.88 -5.04 -8.58
N ALA A 375 14.09 -6.28 -9.04
CA ALA A 375 13.05 -7.29 -9.25
C ALA A 375 13.45 -8.68 -8.70
N PHE A 376 14.25 -8.69 -7.64
CA PHE A 376 14.85 -9.90 -7.05
C PHE A 376 13.94 -10.64 -6.06
N GLY A 377 12.73 -10.13 -5.83
CA GLY A 377 11.75 -10.72 -4.91
C GLY A 377 12.12 -10.63 -3.44
N HIS A 378 11.74 -11.63 -2.66
CA HIS A 378 12.04 -11.75 -1.23
C HIS A 378 12.33 -13.20 -0.82
N LEU A 379 12.69 -13.40 0.44
CA LEU A 379 13.02 -14.70 1.01
C LEU A 379 11.92 -15.17 1.97
N ASP A 380 11.44 -16.40 1.80
CA ASP A 380 10.54 -17.03 2.78
C ASP A 380 11.38 -17.64 3.92
N ALA A 381 11.24 -17.11 5.13
CA ALA A 381 11.95 -17.60 6.32
C ALA A 381 11.23 -18.81 6.91
N LEU A 382 11.57 -19.99 6.39
CA LEU A 382 10.98 -21.24 6.86
C LEU A 382 11.31 -21.48 8.34
N PRO A 383 10.34 -21.92 9.16
CA PRO A 383 10.61 -22.24 10.55
C PRO A 383 11.55 -23.44 10.64
N ASP A 384 12.49 -23.40 11.59
CA ASP A 384 13.42 -24.48 11.89
C ASP A 384 12.71 -25.63 12.63
N ILE A 385 11.82 -26.31 11.91
CA ILE A 385 11.00 -27.42 12.38
C ILE A 385 11.26 -28.62 11.47
N PRO A 386 11.66 -29.78 12.02
CA PRO A 386 11.90 -30.99 11.23
C PRO A 386 10.73 -31.33 10.31
N GLY A 387 11.02 -31.53 9.01
CA GLY A 387 10.05 -31.90 7.98
C GLY A 387 9.42 -30.72 7.22
N VAL A 388 9.53 -29.48 7.72
CA VAL A 388 8.93 -28.32 7.03
C VAL A 388 9.64 -28.05 5.69
N ALA A 389 10.97 -27.97 5.70
CA ALA A 389 11.75 -27.69 4.50
C ALA A 389 11.58 -28.78 3.42
N GLU A 390 11.49 -30.05 3.83
CA GLU A 390 11.32 -31.20 2.93
C GLU A 390 9.94 -31.24 2.26
N CYS A 391 8.92 -30.69 2.93
CA CYS A 391 7.53 -30.63 2.47
C CYS A 391 7.17 -29.29 1.78
N TRP A 392 8.03 -28.27 1.88
CA TRP A 392 7.79 -26.94 1.33
C TRP A 392 7.55 -27.00 -0.18
N GLY A 393 6.48 -26.36 -0.65
CA GLY A 393 6.06 -26.34 -2.05
C GLY A 393 5.41 -27.64 -2.54
N LYS A 394 5.36 -28.70 -1.71
CA LYS A 394 4.76 -30.01 -2.05
C LYS A 394 3.48 -30.29 -1.27
N SER A 395 3.55 -30.13 0.04
CA SER A 395 2.41 -30.35 0.95
C SER A 395 2.40 -29.43 2.16
N VAL A 396 3.48 -28.67 2.39
CA VAL A 396 3.41 -27.36 3.04
C VAL A 396 3.30 -26.31 1.95
N ILE A 397 2.18 -25.58 1.92
CA ILE A 397 1.89 -24.53 0.94
C ILE A 397 1.78 -23.18 1.65
N SER A 398 2.14 -22.10 0.97
CA SER A 398 2.08 -20.74 1.52
C SER A 398 0.87 -19.95 1.03
N CYS A 399 0.39 -20.26 -0.17
CA CYS A 399 -0.63 -19.52 -0.88
C CYS A 399 -1.78 -20.47 -1.29
N PRO A 400 -2.97 -20.34 -0.68
CA PRO A 400 -4.09 -21.23 -1.00
C PRO A 400 -4.68 -20.96 -2.39
N PHE A 401 -4.53 -19.74 -2.92
CA PHE A 401 -4.94 -19.44 -4.29
C PHE A 401 -4.01 -20.08 -5.33
N CYS A 402 -2.74 -20.33 -4.96
CA CYS A 402 -1.71 -20.85 -5.84
C CYS A 402 -1.81 -22.37 -5.94
N ASP A 403 -1.92 -23.07 -4.81
CA ASP A 403 -1.87 -24.55 -4.76
C ASP A 403 -3.14 -25.19 -4.18
N GLY A 404 -4.13 -24.39 -3.76
CA GLY A 404 -5.32 -24.93 -3.09
C GLY A 404 -6.13 -25.87 -3.95
N TYR A 405 -6.17 -25.66 -5.28
CA TYR A 405 -6.87 -26.56 -6.18
C TYR A 405 -6.19 -27.93 -6.24
N GLU A 406 -4.86 -27.99 -6.33
CA GLU A 406 -4.05 -29.22 -6.34
C GLU A 406 -4.20 -30.01 -5.02
N HIS A 407 -4.52 -29.31 -3.94
CA HIS A 407 -4.71 -29.82 -2.58
C HIS A 407 -6.18 -29.96 -2.15
N ARG A 408 -7.14 -29.74 -3.04
CA ARG A 408 -8.58 -29.83 -2.74
C ARG A 408 -8.99 -31.22 -2.24
N ASP A 409 -10.07 -31.26 -1.46
CA ASP A 409 -10.66 -32.46 -0.84
C ASP A 409 -9.76 -33.21 0.17
N ARG A 410 -8.57 -32.68 0.48
CA ARG A 410 -7.62 -33.24 1.47
C ARG A 410 -7.87 -32.68 2.86
N SER A 411 -7.34 -33.34 3.89
CA SER A 411 -7.29 -32.78 5.25
C SER A 411 -6.28 -31.63 5.33
N TRP A 412 -6.75 -30.41 5.59
CA TRP A 412 -5.91 -29.22 5.72
C TRP A 412 -5.65 -28.86 7.18
N GLY A 413 -4.39 -28.53 7.48
CA GLY A 413 -3.97 -27.81 8.67
C GLY A 413 -3.69 -26.35 8.32
N LEU A 414 -4.22 -25.40 9.08
CA LEU A 414 -3.93 -23.98 8.92
C LEU A 414 -3.17 -23.50 10.15
N VAL A 415 -1.98 -22.93 9.95
CA VAL A 415 -1.17 -22.41 11.06
C VAL A 415 -1.49 -20.93 11.27
N VAL A 416 -1.88 -20.58 12.50
CA VAL A 416 -2.07 -19.19 12.92
C VAL A 416 -0.71 -18.59 13.31
N PRO A 417 -0.27 -17.48 12.69
CA PRO A 417 0.96 -16.79 13.06
C PRO A 417 0.94 -16.30 14.52
N SER A 418 2.12 -16.23 15.15
CA SER A 418 2.29 -15.89 16.58
C SER A 418 2.13 -14.39 16.88
N ALA A 419 2.48 -13.51 15.94
CA ALA A 419 2.04 -12.13 15.95
C ALA A 419 0.61 -12.11 15.40
N GLY A 420 -0.28 -11.27 15.93
CA GLY A 420 -1.66 -11.09 15.43
C GLY A 420 -1.79 -10.59 13.99
N ALA A 421 -0.82 -10.89 13.12
CA ALA A 421 -0.86 -10.78 11.68
C ALA A 421 -2.13 -11.44 11.16
N LYS A 422 -3.04 -10.59 10.65
CA LYS A 422 -4.12 -10.87 9.72
C LYS A 422 -4.36 -12.37 9.52
N ALA A 423 -4.94 -13.06 10.52
CA ALA A 423 -5.36 -14.43 10.32
C ALA A 423 -6.46 -14.36 9.25
N THR A 424 -6.13 -14.75 8.01
CA THR A 424 -7.14 -14.90 6.96
C THR A 424 -8.19 -15.84 7.54
N PRO A 425 -9.47 -15.42 7.68
CA PRO A 425 -10.45 -16.20 8.40
C PRO A 425 -10.50 -17.62 7.83
N PRO A 426 -10.25 -18.70 8.60
CA PRO A 426 -10.02 -20.04 8.07
C PRO A 426 -11.15 -20.55 7.18
N LEU A 427 -12.32 -19.92 7.27
CA LEU A 427 -13.47 -20.10 6.40
C LEU A 427 -13.15 -19.99 4.89
N PHE A 428 -12.12 -19.24 4.48
CA PHE A 428 -11.74 -19.17 3.07
C PHE A 428 -11.30 -20.55 2.53
N ALA A 429 -10.78 -21.43 3.39
CA ALA A 429 -10.34 -22.77 3.00
C ALA A 429 -11.49 -23.71 2.61
N PHE A 430 -12.74 -23.40 3.00
CA PHE A 430 -13.93 -24.14 2.54
C PHE A 430 -14.15 -24.07 1.03
N ASN A 431 -13.44 -23.20 0.31
CA ASN A 431 -13.43 -23.24 -1.15
C ASN A 431 -12.75 -24.48 -1.72
N TRP A 432 -11.89 -25.17 -0.95
CA TRP A 432 -11.14 -26.35 -1.41
C TRP A 432 -11.34 -27.60 -0.55
N THR A 433 -11.68 -27.48 0.74
CA THR A 433 -11.91 -28.65 1.60
C THR A 433 -12.86 -28.36 2.74
N ASP A 434 -13.64 -29.37 3.13
CA ASP A 434 -14.49 -29.35 4.33
C ASP A 434 -13.77 -29.94 5.57
N ASN A 435 -12.54 -30.47 5.41
CA ASN A 435 -11.75 -31.08 6.49
C ASN A 435 -10.62 -30.13 6.90
N ILE A 436 -10.94 -29.25 7.84
CA ILE A 436 -10.10 -28.12 8.24
C ILE A 436 -9.71 -28.25 9.70
N LYS A 437 -8.42 -28.17 9.98
CA LYS A 437 -7.83 -28.12 11.32
C LYS A 437 -7.08 -26.81 11.50
N LEU A 438 -7.30 -26.11 12.59
CA LEU A 438 -6.61 -24.86 12.93
C LEU A 438 -5.58 -25.12 14.03
N PHE A 439 -4.33 -24.77 13.77
CA PHE A 439 -3.22 -24.87 14.71
C PHE A 439 -2.82 -23.48 15.19
N PHE A 440 -2.74 -23.29 16.50
CA PHE A 440 -2.33 -22.01 17.10
C PHE A 440 -1.44 -22.25 18.32
N GLY A 441 -0.41 -21.41 18.45
CA GLY A 441 0.60 -21.57 19.48
C GLY A 441 0.07 -21.33 20.89
N ASN A 442 0.84 -21.76 21.90
CA ASN A 442 0.44 -21.65 23.30
C ASN A 442 0.25 -20.18 23.77
N GLY A 443 0.89 -19.23 23.09
CA GLY A 443 0.76 -17.79 23.36
C GLY A 443 -0.44 -17.11 22.66
N VAL A 444 -1.23 -17.85 21.88
CA VAL A 444 -2.38 -17.32 21.16
C VAL A 444 -3.66 -17.76 21.87
N GLU A 445 -4.43 -16.79 22.37
CA GLU A 445 -5.77 -17.03 22.91
C GLU A 445 -6.84 -16.72 21.86
N LEU A 446 -7.67 -17.71 21.53
CA LEU A 446 -8.85 -17.51 20.71
C LEU A 446 -10.03 -17.11 21.63
N PRO A 447 -10.67 -15.95 21.41
CA PRO A 447 -11.89 -15.60 22.13
C PRO A 447 -12.94 -16.71 22.02
N GLU A 448 -13.64 -17.00 23.12
CA GLU A 448 -14.59 -18.13 23.20
C GLU A 448 -15.67 -18.06 22.11
N GLU A 449 -16.14 -16.86 21.78
CA GLU A 449 -17.11 -16.63 20.69
C GLU A 449 -16.57 -17.08 19.33
N ILE A 450 -15.30 -16.76 19.03
CA ILE A 450 -14.63 -17.15 17.78
C ILE A 450 -14.39 -18.66 17.78
N ALA A 451 -13.87 -19.21 18.88
CA ALA A 451 -13.63 -20.64 19.00
C ALA A 451 -14.92 -21.48 18.82
N ASN A 452 -16.03 -21.03 19.43
CA ASN A 452 -17.34 -21.66 19.28
C ASN A 452 -17.88 -21.50 17.85
N ALA A 453 -17.71 -20.34 17.22
CA ALA A 453 -18.13 -20.12 15.85
C ALA A 453 -17.39 -21.04 14.87
N LEU A 454 -16.06 -21.14 15.01
CA LEU A 454 -15.22 -22.01 14.17
C LEU A 454 -15.54 -23.49 14.38
N SER A 455 -15.64 -23.93 15.64
CA SER A 455 -16.03 -25.31 15.97
C SER A 455 -17.43 -25.64 15.46
N GLY A 456 -18.36 -24.67 15.51
CA GLY A 456 -19.71 -24.81 14.97
C GLY A 456 -19.77 -24.97 13.45
N GLN A 457 -18.72 -24.57 12.72
CA GLN A 457 -18.55 -24.83 11.28
C GLN A 457 -17.83 -26.16 11.00
N GLY A 458 -17.50 -26.94 12.03
CA GLY A 458 -16.80 -28.23 11.89
C GLY A 458 -15.27 -28.12 11.80
N ILE A 459 -14.69 -26.97 12.14
CA ILE A 459 -13.24 -26.78 12.17
C ILE A 459 -12.67 -27.34 13.49
N GLU A 460 -11.72 -28.26 13.39
CA GLU A 460 -11.03 -28.81 14.57
C GLU A 460 -9.96 -27.81 15.07
N LEU A 461 -9.96 -27.51 16.36
CA LEU A 461 -9.05 -26.53 16.97
C LEU A 461 -7.97 -27.25 17.77
N HIS A 462 -6.70 -27.04 17.42
CA HIS A 462 -5.54 -27.62 18.10
C HIS A 462 -4.63 -26.53 18.66
N GLN A 463 -4.54 -26.45 19.99
CA GLN A 463 -3.65 -25.55 20.69
C GLN A 463 -2.31 -26.24 20.97
N GLY A 464 -1.21 -25.61 20.53
CA GLY A 464 0.15 -26.06 20.79
C GLY A 464 1.07 -25.82 19.60
N ASP A 465 2.33 -25.51 19.90
CA ASP A 465 3.34 -25.27 18.87
C ASP A 465 3.65 -26.58 18.12
N ILE A 466 3.69 -26.52 16.79
CA ILE A 466 4.12 -27.64 15.95
C ILE A 466 5.63 -27.83 16.15
N THR A 467 6.04 -29.07 16.45
CA THR A 467 7.43 -29.47 16.72
C THR A 467 8.02 -30.39 15.67
N SER A 468 7.18 -31.08 14.88
CA SER A 468 7.62 -31.82 13.70
C SER A 468 6.50 -31.98 12.68
N VAL A 469 6.87 -32.08 11.41
CA VAL A 469 5.99 -32.47 10.31
C VAL A 469 6.38 -33.89 9.88
N ASN A 470 5.45 -34.84 10.04
CA ASN A 470 5.70 -36.25 9.73
C ASN A 470 5.30 -36.53 8.28
N HIS A 471 6.27 -36.93 7.45
CA HIS A 471 6.05 -37.08 6.01
C HIS A 471 6.79 -38.29 5.41
N GLU A 472 6.36 -38.69 4.22
CA GLU A 472 7.09 -39.60 3.31
C GLU A 472 7.31 -38.85 1.99
N ASP A 473 8.56 -38.71 1.54
CA ASP A 473 8.94 -38.01 0.29
C ASP A 473 8.44 -36.55 0.14
N GLY A 474 8.14 -35.89 1.26
CA GLY A 474 7.63 -34.52 1.31
C GLY A 474 6.10 -34.43 1.23
N LEU A 475 5.40 -35.54 1.44
CA LEU A 475 3.94 -35.62 1.58
C LEU A 475 3.57 -35.85 3.06
N ILE A 476 2.88 -34.88 3.66
CA ILE A 476 2.52 -34.92 5.08
C ILE A 476 1.51 -36.05 5.35
N SER A 477 1.72 -36.73 6.47
CA SER A 477 0.78 -37.67 7.08
C SER A 477 0.19 -37.14 8.39
N SER A 478 0.97 -36.34 9.14
CA SER A 478 0.54 -35.68 10.37
C SER A 478 1.53 -34.62 10.86
N VAL A 479 1.14 -33.84 11.86
CA VAL A 479 2.04 -32.95 12.62
C VAL A 479 2.10 -33.37 14.08
N THR A 480 3.25 -33.14 14.73
CA THR A 480 3.45 -33.40 16.16
C THR A 480 3.46 -32.09 16.92
N LEU A 481 2.58 -31.93 17.91
CA LEU A 481 2.55 -30.76 18.79
C LEU A 481 3.49 -30.92 19.98
N ALA A 482 3.89 -29.81 20.61
CA ALA A 482 4.78 -29.82 21.78
C ALA A 482 4.29 -30.68 22.97
N GLY A 483 2.97 -30.93 23.05
CA GLY A 483 2.36 -31.86 24.03
C GLY A 483 2.51 -33.35 23.68
N GLY A 484 3.12 -33.68 22.54
CA GLY A 484 3.27 -35.04 22.00
C GLY A 484 2.05 -35.55 21.23
N GLU A 485 1.00 -34.75 21.09
CA GLU A 485 -0.16 -35.06 20.25
C GLU A 485 0.26 -35.15 18.78
N ASN A 486 -0.23 -36.17 18.08
CA ASN A 486 0.00 -36.38 16.67
C ASN A 486 -1.33 -36.18 15.92
N VAL A 487 -1.40 -35.14 15.08
CA VAL A 487 -2.63 -34.72 14.41
C VAL A 487 -2.57 -35.05 12.92
N PRO A 488 -3.39 -35.98 12.41
CA PRO A 488 -3.40 -36.35 11.00
C PRO A 488 -3.88 -35.21 10.10
N ILE A 489 -3.04 -34.86 9.12
CA ILE A 489 -3.33 -33.91 8.04
C ILE A 489 -2.57 -34.32 6.78
N GLU A 490 -2.99 -33.82 5.63
CA GLU A 490 -2.37 -34.12 4.33
C GLU A 490 -1.80 -32.87 3.67
N THR A 491 -2.18 -31.68 4.14
CA THR A 491 -1.71 -30.38 3.62
C THR A 491 -1.63 -29.40 4.76
N LEU A 492 -0.54 -28.66 4.85
CA LEU A 492 -0.34 -27.63 5.86
C LEU A 492 -0.21 -26.28 5.15
N LEU A 493 -1.17 -25.41 5.37
CA LEU A 493 -1.09 -24.02 4.96
C LEU A 493 -0.32 -23.24 6.03
N TRP A 494 0.87 -22.79 5.66
CA TRP A 494 1.77 -22.03 6.53
C TRP A 494 2.38 -20.87 5.76
N SER A 495 2.04 -19.65 6.16
CA SER A 495 2.69 -18.43 5.67
C SER A 495 3.89 -18.11 6.58
N PRO A 496 5.15 -18.33 6.13
CA PRO A 496 6.34 -17.99 6.90
C PRO A 496 6.53 -16.47 6.93
N ASP A 497 7.45 -16.01 7.78
CA ASP A 497 7.89 -14.62 7.74
C ASP A 497 8.59 -14.35 6.40
N GLU A 498 8.31 -13.18 5.83
CA GLU A 498 8.91 -12.73 4.58
C GLU A 498 10.06 -11.77 4.90
N LEU A 499 11.24 -12.03 4.36
CA LEU A 499 12.44 -11.23 4.61
C LEU A 499 12.94 -10.56 3.32
N PRO A 500 13.33 -9.28 3.37
CA PRO A 500 13.99 -8.63 2.24
C PRO A 500 15.34 -9.30 1.96
N VAL A 501 15.76 -9.26 0.70
CA VAL A 501 17.10 -9.77 0.34
C VAL A 501 18.20 -8.86 0.93
N PRO A 502 19.39 -9.39 1.26
CA PRO A 502 20.47 -8.61 1.87
C PRO A 502 20.97 -7.41 1.05
N LEU A 503 20.69 -7.38 -0.26
CA LEU A 503 21.03 -6.25 -1.12
C LEU A 503 20.24 -4.98 -0.73
N VAL A 504 19.02 -5.11 -0.22
CA VAL A 504 18.17 -3.95 0.16
C VAL A 504 18.84 -3.11 1.24
N GLU A 505 19.36 -3.75 2.29
CA GLU A 505 20.05 -3.05 3.38
C GLU A 505 21.30 -2.31 2.88
N ARG A 506 22.05 -2.93 1.96
CA ARG A 506 23.22 -2.28 1.34
C ARG A 506 22.81 -1.07 0.50
N LEU A 507 21.77 -1.18 -0.32
CA LEU A 507 21.25 -0.07 -1.12
C LEU A 507 20.70 1.05 -0.22
N SER A 508 20.06 0.71 0.89
CA SER A 508 19.58 1.70 1.86
C SER A 508 20.74 2.48 2.47
N ARG A 509 21.81 1.79 2.88
CA ARG A 509 23.01 2.42 3.43
C ARG A 509 23.80 3.22 2.39
N ASP A 510 24.00 2.67 1.20
CA ASP A 510 24.95 3.19 0.20
C ASP A 510 24.32 4.25 -0.72
N LEU A 511 23.01 4.15 -1.00
CA LEU A 511 22.28 5.07 -1.89
C LEU A 511 21.13 5.82 -1.20
N GLY A 512 20.92 5.60 0.11
CA GLY A 512 19.79 6.19 0.82
C GLY A 512 18.44 5.64 0.35
N LEU A 513 18.40 4.41 -0.19
CA LEU A 513 17.15 3.76 -0.60
C LEU A 513 16.21 3.62 0.61
N VAL A 514 15.00 4.17 0.50
CA VAL A 514 13.98 4.11 1.55
C VAL A 514 13.28 2.76 1.53
N VAL A 515 13.12 2.19 2.72
CA VAL A 515 12.40 0.95 2.97
C VAL A 515 11.23 1.19 3.91
N ASP A 516 10.24 0.30 3.88
CA ASP A 516 9.14 0.32 4.83
C ASP A 516 9.54 -0.29 6.18
N ASN A 517 8.57 -0.37 7.11
CA ASN A 517 8.81 -0.90 8.45
C ASN A 517 9.13 -2.41 8.47
N ALA A 518 8.83 -3.14 7.39
CA ALA A 518 9.16 -4.55 7.24
C ALA A 518 10.50 -4.75 6.49
N GLY A 519 11.16 -3.65 6.06
CA GLY A 519 12.42 -3.67 5.35
C GLY A 519 12.30 -3.88 3.84
N PHE A 520 11.09 -3.81 3.27
CA PHE A 520 10.85 -3.91 1.84
C PHE A 520 11.01 -2.55 1.16
N ILE A 521 11.28 -2.54 -0.16
CA ILE A 521 11.54 -1.29 -0.88
C ILE A 521 10.27 -0.43 -0.92
N ALA A 522 10.36 0.79 -0.39
CA ALA A 522 9.27 1.74 -0.49
C ALA A 522 9.22 2.33 -1.90
N VAL A 523 8.03 2.28 -2.51
CA VAL A 523 7.78 2.86 -3.84
C VAL A 523 6.53 3.73 -3.85
N ASN A 524 6.49 4.66 -4.79
CA ASN A 524 5.28 5.42 -5.09
C ASN A 524 4.28 4.61 -5.95
N GLN A 525 3.15 5.21 -6.30
CA GLN A 525 2.11 4.55 -7.11
C GLN A 525 2.55 4.23 -8.56
N LEU A 526 3.68 4.80 -9.01
CA LEU A 526 4.34 4.48 -10.27
C LEU A 526 5.50 3.50 -10.11
N GLN A 527 5.64 2.84 -8.96
CA GLN A 527 6.72 1.89 -8.71
C GLN A 527 8.13 2.53 -8.72
N GLN A 528 8.24 3.85 -8.54
CA GLN A 528 9.51 4.57 -8.39
C GLN A 528 9.97 4.53 -6.94
N THR A 529 11.26 4.35 -6.74
CA THR A 529 11.90 4.53 -5.43
C THR A 529 12.20 6.01 -5.17
N ASN A 530 12.71 6.35 -3.99
CA ASN A 530 13.20 7.70 -3.70
C ASN A 530 14.51 8.05 -4.43
N VAL A 531 15.21 7.05 -4.98
CA VAL A 531 16.45 7.27 -5.73
C VAL A 531 16.09 7.38 -7.20
N GLU A 532 16.19 8.60 -7.75
CA GLU A 532 15.91 8.87 -9.16
C GLU A 532 16.73 7.94 -10.06
N GLY A 533 16.06 7.25 -10.99
CA GLY A 533 16.68 6.27 -11.87
C GLY A 533 16.62 4.82 -11.38
N ILE A 534 16.31 4.60 -10.09
CA ILE A 534 16.08 3.27 -9.51
C ILE A 534 14.58 3.01 -9.30
N TRP A 535 14.14 1.86 -9.79
CA TRP A 535 12.76 1.38 -9.72
C TRP A 535 12.73 0.03 -9.01
N ALA A 536 11.57 -0.38 -8.49
CA ALA A 536 11.38 -1.71 -7.95
C ALA A 536 10.11 -2.36 -8.48
N ALA A 537 10.07 -3.69 -8.54
CA ALA A 537 8.93 -4.44 -9.04
C ALA A 537 8.78 -5.81 -8.36
N GLY A 538 7.54 -6.31 -8.35
CA GLY A 538 7.16 -7.60 -7.80
C GLY A 538 7.39 -7.71 -6.30
N ASP A 539 7.73 -8.92 -5.88
CA ASP A 539 7.95 -9.31 -4.49
C ASP A 539 9.05 -8.52 -3.76
N ALA A 540 9.87 -7.72 -4.47
CA ALA A 540 10.83 -6.80 -3.85
C ALA A 540 10.17 -5.62 -3.12
N ILE A 541 8.90 -5.35 -3.42
CA ILE A 541 8.07 -4.31 -2.79
C ILE A 541 7.08 -4.94 -1.82
N ALA A 542 6.34 -5.96 -2.27
CA ALA A 542 5.35 -6.67 -1.49
C ALA A 542 5.04 -8.02 -2.15
N SER A 543 4.83 -9.05 -1.34
CA SER A 543 4.51 -10.41 -1.78
C SER A 543 3.26 -10.46 -2.65
N THR A 544 3.39 -11.06 -3.83
CA THR A 544 2.30 -11.16 -4.80
C THR A 544 2.37 -12.45 -5.62
N MET A 545 1.37 -12.67 -6.50
CA MET A 545 1.36 -13.82 -7.41
C MET A 545 2.22 -13.55 -8.65
N ALA A 546 2.65 -14.60 -9.35
CA ALA A 546 3.51 -14.47 -10.53
C ALA A 546 2.96 -13.53 -11.61
N LEU A 547 1.65 -13.53 -11.85
CA LEU A 547 0.98 -12.64 -12.80
C LEU A 547 1.09 -11.17 -12.39
N ASP A 548 0.83 -10.87 -11.12
CA ASP A 548 0.89 -9.52 -10.58
C ASP A 548 2.33 -9.00 -10.52
N SER A 549 3.28 -9.88 -10.17
CA SER A 549 4.71 -9.62 -10.29
C SER A 549 5.08 -9.24 -11.73
N ALA A 550 4.68 -10.05 -12.73
CA ALA A 550 4.92 -9.72 -14.15
C ALA A 550 4.27 -8.38 -14.55
N ARG A 551 3.02 -8.15 -14.17
CA ARG A 551 2.30 -6.88 -14.41
C ARG A 551 3.09 -5.69 -13.87
N SER A 552 3.58 -5.78 -12.64
CA SER A 552 4.33 -4.68 -12.00
C SER A 552 5.63 -4.36 -12.74
N GLY A 553 6.41 -5.38 -13.15
CA GLY A 553 7.64 -5.17 -13.92
C GLY A 553 7.37 -4.59 -15.31
N GLY A 554 6.31 -5.05 -15.99
CA GLY A 554 5.87 -4.48 -17.25
C GLY A 554 5.47 -3.00 -17.12
N ALA A 555 4.80 -2.63 -16.03
CA ALA A 555 4.41 -1.24 -15.76
C ALA A 555 5.64 -0.33 -15.54
N VAL A 556 6.61 -0.76 -14.71
CA VAL A 556 7.88 -0.04 -14.52
C VAL A 556 8.59 0.21 -15.85
N ALA A 557 8.73 -0.83 -16.67
CA ALA A 557 9.38 -0.72 -17.97
C ALA A 557 8.68 0.30 -18.90
N MET A 558 7.35 0.34 -18.92
CA MET A 558 6.60 1.32 -19.72
C MET A 558 6.83 2.76 -19.22
N LEU A 559 6.92 2.96 -17.91
CA LEU A 559 7.14 4.28 -17.31
C LEU A 559 8.55 4.80 -17.57
N ILE A 560 9.57 3.94 -17.48
CA ILE A 560 10.94 4.27 -17.91
C ILE A 560 10.93 4.72 -19.38
N VAL A 561 10.26 3.96 -20.24
CA VAL A 561 10.16 4.30 -21.66
C VAL A 561 9.44 5.63 -21.88
N GLN A 562 8.41 5.91 -21.08
CA GLN A 562 7.69 7.18 -21.14
C GLN A 562 8.57 8.37 -20.76
N GLY A 563 9.38 8.25 -19.71
CA GLY A 563 10.29 9.31 -19.26
C GLY A 563 11.22 9.81 -20.37
N TRP A 564 11.74 8.91 -21.21
CA TRP A 564 12.59 9.27 -22.34
C TRP A 564 11.88 10.04 -23.48
N PHE A 565 10.55 10.07 -23.52
CA PHE A 565 9.82 10.93 -24.48
C PHE A 565 9.59 12.34 -23.95
N GLU A 566 9.61 12.52 -22.63
CA GLU A 566 9.26 13.77 -21.96
C GLU A 566 10.49 14.65 -21.72
N GLU A 567 11.70 14.09 -21.78
CA GLU A 567 12.94 14.86 -21.83
C GLU A 567 13.18 15.43 -23.25
N PRO A 568 13.39 16.75 -23.40
CA PRO A 568 13.74 17.31 -24.70
C PRO A 568 15.08 16.72 -25.17
N ALA A 569 15.05 16.04 -26.32
CA ALA A 569 16.24 15.50 -26.97
C ALA A 569 17.37 16.53 -27.00
N HIS A 570 18.46 16.25 -26.29
CA HIS A 570 19.68 17.04 -26.31
C HIS A 570 20.46 16.88 -27.62
#